data_AF-Q9ZAM6-F1
#
_entry.id   AF-Q9ZAM6-F1
#
_cell.length_a   1.000
_cell.length_b   1.000
_cell.length_c   1.000
_cell.angle_alpha   90.00
_cell.angle_beta   90.00
_cell.angle_gamma   90.00
#
_symmetry.space_group_name_H-M   'P 1'
#
loop_
_entity.id
_entity.type
_entity.pdbx_description
1 polymer ?
#
loop_
_entity_poly.entity_id
_entity_poly.type
_entity_poly.pdbx_seq_one_letter_code
_entity_poly.pdbx_strand_id
1 'polypeptide(L)'
;MTLHGAVDYVDSKYDSFVITQPTQFVPPGRTGCIQTYSGGFATVDCSGFPLVRSPKWSGSAGFTQSFDMANGGTVALGGDLSFASSAYLFTEFLPIQKQGSYANLSASLTYTAAGDRWFISGYVRNITDEVIYTGGSGQSSAFVQGMGIE
;
A
#
# COMPACT_ATOMS: atom_id res chain seq x y z
N MET A 1 12.54 4.16 -27.97
CA MET A 1 11.42 3.97 -27.03
C MET A 1 11.78 2.85 -26.08
N THR A 2 11.58 3.06 -24.78
CA THR A 2 11.86 2.09 -23.72
C THR A 2 10.57 1.82 -22.97
N LEU A 3 10.25 0.54 -22.74
CA LEU A 3 9.13 0.09 -21.94
C LEU A 3 9.66 -0.84 -20.86
N HIS A 4 9.14 -0.71 -19.65
CA HIS A 4 9.43 -1.63 -18.55
C HIS A 4 8.14 -1.87 -17.75
N GLY A 5 8.08 -3.00 -17.07
CA GLY A 5 6.95 -3.31 -16.20
C GLY A 5 7.14 -4.63 -15.47
N ALA A 6 6.42 -4.79 -14.38
CA ALA A 6 6.37 -5.97 -13.54
C ALA A 6 4.96 -6.15 -12.99
N VAL A 7 4.55 -7.40 -12.81
CA VAL A 7 3.28 -7.76 -12.18
C VAL A 7 3.48 -8.97 -11.29
N ASP A 8 2.93 -8.89 -10.09
CA ASP A 8 2.98 -9.94 -9.09
C ASP A 8 1.56 -10.38 -8.72
N TYR A 9 1.40 -11.70 -8.56
CA TYR A 9 0.19 -12.31 -8.04
C TYR A 9 0.52 -13.14 -6.80
N VAL A 10 -0.19 -12.88 -5.71
CA VAL A 10 0.01 -13.58 -4.43
C VAL A 10 -1.33 -13.93 -3.81
N ASP A 11 -1.65 -15.22 -3.72
CA ASP A 11 -2.75 -15.70 -2.87
C ASP A 11 -2.14 -16.37 -1.64
N SER A 12 -2.27 -15.72 -0.49
CA SER A 12 -1.68 -16.17 0.77
C SER A 12 -2.70 -16.06 1.88
N LYS A 13 -2.74 -17.09 2.72
CA LYS A 13 -3.59 -17.18 3.90
C LYS A 13 -2.79 -17.74 5.07
N TYR A 14 -3.17 -17.40 6.30
CA TYR A 14 -2.59 -18.03 7.48
C TYR A 14 -3.12 -19.47 7.62
N ASP A 15 -2.21 -20.44 7.62
CA ASP A 15 -2.56 -21.84 7.88
C ASP A 15 -2.95 -22.07 9.34
N SER A 16 -2.16 -21.52 10.27
CA SER A 16 -2.49 -21.46 11.69
C SER A 16 -1.94 -20.16 12.28
N PHE A 17 -2.83 -19.29 12.76
CA PHE A 17 -2.46 -18.10 13.50
C PHE A 17 -3.36 -17.92 14.70
N VAL A 18 -2.99 -18.60 15.79
CA VAL A 18 -3.76 -18.65 17.04
C VAL A 18 -2.92 -18.06 18.16
N ILE A 19 -3.47 -17.08 18.87
CA ILE A 19 -2.84 -16.45 20.04
C ILE A 19 -3.79 -16.54 21.22
N THR A 20 -3.33 -17.10 22.34
CA THR A 20 -4.05 -17.07 23.62
C THR A 20 -3.40 -16.06 24.55
N GLN A 21 -4.19 -15.15 25.10
CA GLN A 21 -3.73 -14.10 26.01
C GLN A 21 -4.82 -13.69 27.00
N PRO A 22 -4.48 -13.04 28.12
CA PRO A 22 -5.48 -12.55 29.07
C PRO A 22 -6.52 -11.64 28.40
N THR A 23 -7.80 -11.79 28.75
CA THR A 23 -8.92 -11.09 28.07
C THR A 23 -8.79 -9.56 28.07
N GLN A 24 -8.14 -8.99 29.09
CA GLN A 24 -7.89 -7.55 29.21
C GLN A 24 -7.10 -6.96 28.02
N PHE A 25 -6.28 -7.77 27.33
CA PHE A 25 -5.52 -7.30 26.17
C PHE A 25 -6.28 -7.40 24.85
N VAL A 26 -7.38 -8.17 24.80
CA VAL A 26 -8.21 -8.30 23.58
C VAL A 26 -9.69 -8.31 23.96
N PRO A 27 -10.22 -7.16 24.42
CA PRO A 27 -11.66 -7.02 24.58
C PRO A 27 -12.38 -7.26 23.23
N PRO A 28 -13.67 -7.63 23.26
CA PRO A 28 -14.47 -7.81 22.05
C PRO A 28 -14.37 -6.61 21.10
N GLY A 29 -14.16 -6.88 19.82
CA GLY A 29 -14.06 -5.84 18.77
C GLY A 29 -12.67 -5.25 18.58
N ARG A 30 -11.66 -5.66 19.36
CA ARG A 30 -10.25 -5.23 19.13
C ARG A 30 -9.62 -5.86 17.88
N THR A 31 -10.20 -6.95 17.38
CA THR A 31 -9.77 -7.65 16.16
C THR A 31 -10.99 -8.13 15.37
N GLY A 32 -10.83 -8.25 14.05
CA GLY A 32 -11.79 -8.90 13.16
C GLY A 32 -11.67 -10.43 13.13
N CYS A 33 -10.71 -11.02 13.84
CA CYS A 33 -10.54 -12.46 13.96
C CYS A 33 -11.57 -13.10 14.89
N ILE A 34 -11.69 -14.42 14.83
CA ILE A 34 -12.58 -15.18 15.72
C ILE A 34 -11.98 -15.14 17.14
N GLN A 35 -12.82 -14.89 18.14
CA GLN A 35 -12.41 -14.82 19.55
C GLN A 35 -13.21 -15.81 20.39
N THR A 36 -12.51 -16.65 21.15
CA THR A 36 -13.12 -17.54 22.15
C THR A 36 -12.61 -17.19 23.54
N TYR A 37 -13.53 -16.96 24.48
CA TYR A 37 -13.22 -16.52 25.83
C TYR A 37 -13.44 -17.65 26.84
N SER A 38 -12.44 -17.93 27.67
CA SER A 38 -12.53 -18.96 28.71
C SER A 38 -11.58 -18.66 29.87
N GLY A 39 -12.05 -18.76 31.10
CA GLY A 39 -11.21 -18.69 32.31
C GLY A 39 -10.34 -17.43 32.44
N GLY A 40 -10.80 -16.27 31.95
CA GLY A 40 -10.02 -15.03 31.97
C GLY A 40 -8.98 -14.90 30.84
N PHE A 41 -8.99 -15.82 29.87
CA PHE A 41 -8.21 -15.77 28.65
C PHE A 41 -9.09 -15.64 27.40
N ALA A 42 -8.55 -14.99 26.37
CA ALA A 42 -9.10 -14.95 25.03
C ALA A 42 -8.15 -15.69 24.09
N THR A 43 -8.70 -16.63 23.31
CA THR A 43 -8.02 -17.25 22.17
C THR A 43 -8.49 -16.54 20.91
N VAL A 44 -7.57 -15.88 20.22
CA VAL A 44 -7.79 -15.19 18.96
C VAL A 44 -7.30 -16.10 17.84
N ASP A 45 -8.20 -16.48 16.94
CA ASP A 45 -7.91 -17.31 15.78
C ASP A 45 -8.11 -16.52 14.49
N CYS A 46 -7.00 -16.23 13.83
CA CYS A 46 -6.93 -15.54 12.55
C CYS A 46 -6.57 -16.50 11.40
N SER A 47 -6.69 -17.81 11.61
CA SER A 47 -6.45 -18.80 10.55
C SER A 47 -7.44 -18.58 9.39
N GLY A 48 -6.96 -18.72 8.16
CA GLY A 48 -7.73 -18.45 6.94
C GLY A 48 -7.78 -16.97 6.51
N PHE A 49 -7.35 -16.02 7.34
CA PHE A 49 -7.21 -14.62 6.93
C PHE A 49 -6.04 -14.44 5.96
N PRO A 50 -6.08 -13.44 5.07
CA PRO A 50 -4.99 -13.18 4.14
C PRO A 50 -3.72 -12.70 4.86
N LEU A 51 -2.55 -12.96 4.28
CA LEU A 51 -1.30 -12.42 4.82
C LEU A 51 -1.31 -10.88 4.78
N VAL A 52 -0.85 -10.25 5.86
CA VAL A 52 -0.80 -8.78 5.94
C VAL A 52 0.22 -8.22 4.96
N ARG A 53 -0.07 -7.05 4.40
CA ARG A 53 0.75 -6.36 3.37
C ARG A 53 1.02 -7.21 2.13
N SER A 54 0.13 -8.18 1.86
CA SER A 54 0.19 -9.05 0.69
C SER A 54 -1.02 -8.78 -0.21
N PRO A 55 -1.02 -7.68 -0.99
CA PRO A 55 -2.06 -7.46 -2.00
C PRO A 55 -2.04 -8.63 -2.99
N LYS A 56 -3.23 -9.06 -3.44
CA LYS A 56 -3.34 -10.18 -4.37
C LYS A 56 -2.69 -9.91 -5.72
N TRP A 57 -2.84 -8.67 -6.17
CA TRP A 57 -2.20 -8.14 -7.37
C TRP A 57 -1.45 -6.88 -6.99
N SER A 58 -0.22 -6.76 -7.48
CA SER A 58 0.57 -5.53 -7.46
C SER A 58 1.46 -5.47 -8.69
N GLY A 59 1.91 -4.27 -9.03
CA GLY A 59 2.83 -4.14 -10.15
C GLY A 59 3.17 -2.70 -10.47
N SER A 60 4.00 -2.56 -11.49
CA SER A 60 4.39 -1.29 -12.06
C SER A 60 4.54 -1.39 -13.57
N ALA A 61 4.37 -0.27 -14.26
CA ALA A 61 4.63 -0.14 -15.67
C ALA A 61 5.19 1.25 -15.94
N GLY A 62 6.14 1.37 -16.85
CA GLY A 62 6.71 2.66 -17.21
C GLY A 62 7.18 2.69 -18.64
N PHE A 63 7.08 3.86 -19.25
CA PHE A 63 7.53 4.08 -20.62
C PHE A 63 8.36 5.36 -20.71
N THR A 64 9.28 5.37 -21.68
CA THR A 64 10.01 6.57 -22.07
C THR A 64 10.14 6.61 -23.59
N GLN A 65 9.76 7.74 -24.18
CA GLN A 65 9.86 7.98 -25.60
C GLN A 65 10.56 9.29 -25.87
N SER A 66 11.63 9.22 -26.65
CA SER A 66 12.39 10.39 -27.09
C SER A 66 12.10 10.67 -28.56
N PHE A 67 11.95 11.95 -28.89
CA PHE A 67 11.70 12.44 -30.23
C PHE A 67 12.76 13.48 -30.60
N ASP A 68 13.40 13.31 -31.74
CA ASP A 68 14.31 14.30 -32.28
C ASP A 68 13.53 15.43 -32.97
N MET A 69 13.92 16.66 -32.68
CA MET A 69 13.27 17.86 -33.18
C MET A 69 14.05 18.43 -34.37
N ALA A 70 13.35 19.12 -35.28
CA ALA A 70 13.96 19.74 -36.46
C ALA A 70 15.04 20.80 -36.13
N ASN A 71 15.02 21.35 -34.92
CA ASN A 71 16.03 22.29 -34.42
C ASN A 71 17.28 21.61 -33.83
N GLY A 72 17.38 20.28 -33.92
CA GLY A 72 18.49 19.48 -33.38
C GLY A 72 18.41 19.21 -31.88
N GLY A 73 17.33 19.60 -31.21
CA GLY A 73 17.05 19.21 -29.83
C GLY A 73 16.28 17.89 -29.73
N THR A 74 16.08 17.39 -28.52
CA THR A 74 15.34 16.15 -28.25
C THR A 74 14.29 16.40 -27.18
N VAL A 75 13.09 15.82 -27.35
CA VAL A 75 12.06 15.79 -26.32
C VAL A 75 11.88 14.38 -25.82
N ALA A 76 12.00 14.18 -24.51
CA ALA A 76 11.71 12.93 -23.83
C ALA A 76 10.40 13.03 -23.04
N LEU A 77 9.46 12.15 -23.35
CA LEU A 77 8.22 11.93 -22.59
C LEU A 77 8.37 10.66 -21.76
N GLY A 78 8.05 10.74 -20.48
CA GLY A 78 8.05 9.62 -19.55
C GLY A 78 6.73 9.49 -18.82
N GLY A 79 6.33 8.26 -18.50
CA GLY A 79 5.18 7.98 -17.66
C GLY A 79 5.38 6.70 -16.87
N ASP A 80 4.99 6.72 -15.60
CA ASP A 80 5.18 5.63 -14.64
C ASP A 80 3.88 5.38 -13.88
N LEU A 81 3.46 4.12 -13.84
CA LEU A 81 2.28 3.62 -13.15
C LEU A 81 2.72 2.61 -12.09
N SER A 82 2.18 2.74 -10.88
CA SER A 82 2.27 1.73 -9.82
C SER A 82 0.88 1.40 -9.33
N PHE A 83 0.53 0.12 -9.16
CA PHE A 83 -0.78 -0.28 -8.70
C PHE A 83 -0.71 -1.42 -7.69
N ALA A 84 -1.70 -1.48 -6.82
CA ALA A 84 -1.92 -2.63 -5.96
C ALA A 84 -3.40 -2.80 -5.63
N SER A 85 -3.82 -4.05 -5.48
CA SER A 85 -5.13 -4.41 -4.92
C SER A 85 -5.18 -4.17 -3.41
N SER A 86 -6.38 -4.27 -2.82
CA SER A 86 -6.54 -4.02 -1.39
C SER A 86 -5.81 -5.05 -0.53
N ALA A 87 -5.22 -4.61 0.58
CA ALA A 87 -4.56 -5.48 1.55
C ALA A 87 -4.78 -4.99 2.99
N TYR A 88 -4.78 -5.91 3.94
CA TYR A 88 -4.72 -5.53 5.36
C TYR A 88 -3.30 -5.15 5.74
N LEU A 89 -3.13 -4.04 6.46
CA LEU A 89 -1.81 -3.57 6.87
C LEU A 89 -1.32 -4.17 8.19
N PHE A 90 -2.26 -4.70 9.00
CA PHE A 90 -2.00 -5.23 10.34
C PHE A 90 -2.81 -6.50 10.62
N THR A 91 -2.37 -7.23 11.65
CA THR A 91 -2.85 -8.57 12.02
C THR A 91 -4.12 -8.57 12.86
N GLU A 92 -4.66 -7.40 13.21
CA GLU A 92 -5.97 -7.32 13.85
C GLU A 92 -7.12 -7.43 12.82
N PHE A 93 -6.83 -7.27 11.52
CA PHE A 93 -7.78 -7.38 10.40
C PHE A 93 -9.02 -6.49 10.52
N LEU A 94 -8.88 -5.33 11.15
CA LEU A 94 -9.97 -4.37 11.23
C LEU A 94 -10.21 -3.71 9.86
N PRO A 95 -11.47 -3.37 9.50
CA PRO A 95 -11.77 -2.70 8.24
C PRO A 95 -11.00 -1.38 8.06
N ILE A 96 -10.78 -0.62 9.14
CA ILE A 96 -10.01 0.64 9.12
C ILE A 96 -8.52 0.45 8.82
N GLN A 97 -8.00 -0.76 9.01
CA GLN A 97 -6.62 -1.13 8.74
C GLN A 97 -6.42 -1.69 7.32
N LYS A 98 -7.48 -1.75 6.51
CA LYS A 98 -7.44 -2.22 5.14
C LYS A 98 -7.07 -1.06 4.21
N GLN A 99 -5.90 -1.14 3.59
CA GLN A 99 -5.56 -0.29 2.45
C GLN A 99 -6.45 -0.69 1.28
N GLY A 100 -7.20 0.28 0.73
CA GLY A 100 -7.95 0.11 -0.51
C GLY A 100 -7.00 -0.12 -1.69
N SER A 101 -7.53 -0.70 -2.78
CA SER A 101 -6.77 -0.76 -4.04
C SER A 101 -6.46 0.65 -4.53
N TYR A 102 -5.27 0.85 -5.10
CA TYR A 102 -4.84 2.13 -5.64
C TYR A 102 -4.12 1.95 -6.98
N ALA A 103 -4.10 3.03 -7.76
CA ALA A 103 -3.26 3.18 -8.93
C ALA A 103 -2.64 4.58 -8.90
N ASN A 104 -1.31 4.67 -8.88
CA ASN A 104 -0.56 5.91 -8.84
C ASN A 104 0.13 6.13 -10.19
N LEU A 105 -0.24 7.22 -10.87
CA LEU A 105 0.35 7.62 -12.14
C LEU A 105 1.23 8.86 -11.97
N SER A 106 2.42 8.82 -12.55
CA SER A 106 3.32 9.97 -12.67
C SER A 106 3.73 10.18 -14.13
N ALA A 107 4.00 11.42 -14.51
CA ALA A 107 4.42 11.78 -15.86
C ALA A 107 5.53 12.83 -15.83
N SER A 108 6.39 12.80 -16.84
CA SER A 108 7.47 13.77 -17.01
C SER A 108 7.65 14.14 -18.47
N LEU A 109 8.04 15.39 -18.72
CA LEU A 109 8.43 15.90 -20.02
C LEU A 109 9.74 16.64 -19.89
N THR A 110 10.71 16.29 -20.72
CA THR A 110 12.03 16.94 -20.74
C THR A 110 12.38 17.36 -22.15
N TYR A 111 12.78 18.61 -22.33
CA TYR A 111 13.35 19.13 -23.57
C TYR A 111 14.85 19.35 -23.37
N THR A 112 15.65 18.83 -24.28
CA THR A 112 17.10 19.01 -24.34
C THR A 112 17.44 19.78 -25.61
N ALA A 113 18.19 20.88 -25.48
CA ALA A 113 18.58 21.71 -26.62
C ALA A 113 19.72 21.09 -27.43
N ALA A 114 19.83 21.49 -28.70
CA ALA A 114 20.83 20.98 -29.62
C ALA A 114 22.27 21.04 -29.06
N GLY A 115 22.98 19.93 -29.23
CA GLY A 115 24.34 19.72 -28.71
C GLY A 115 24.38 19.57 -27.19
N ASP A 116 23.28 19.13 -26.57
CA ASP A 116 23.11 18.90 -25.13
C ASP A 116 23.50 20.09 -24.23
N ARG A 117 23.38 21.31 -24.77
CA ARG A 117 23.88 22.54 -24.11
C ARG A 117 23.07 22.93 -22.88
N TRP A 118 21.77 22.61 -22.86
CA TRP A 118 20.89 22.81 -21.71
C TRP A 118 19.64 21.92 -21.84
N PHE A 119 18.95 21.69 -20.73
CA PHE A 119 17.67 20.99 -20.70
C PHE A 119 16.69 21.67 -19.74
N ILE A 120 15.39 21.47 -19.98
CA ILE A 120 14.29 21.88 -19.10
C ILE A 120 13.40 20.66 -18.88
N SER A 121 13.05 20.38 -17.63
CA SER A 121 12.22 19.25 -17.26
C SER A 121 11.03 19.70 -16.41
N GLY A 122 9.85 19.16 -16.72
CA GLY A 122 8.65 19.27 -15.92
C GLY A 122 8.13 17.89 -15.55
N TYR A 123 7.59 17.74 -14.35
CA TYR A 123 7.03 16.48 -13.87
C TYR A 123 5.78 16.71 -13.04
N VAL A 124 4.87 15.73 -13.07
CA VAL A 124 3.70 15.65 -12.22
C VAL A 124 3.69 14.27 -11.58
N ARG A 125 3.55 14.22 -10.25
CA ARG A 125 3.52 12.97 -9.47
C ARG A 125 2.14 12.78 -8.88
N ASN A 126 1.71 11.53 -8.74
CA ASN A 126 0.40 11.17 -8.19
C ASN A 126 -0.78 11.88 -8.87
N ILE A 127 -0.84 11.78 -10.21
CA ILE A 127 -1.88 12.39 -11.05
C ILE A 127 -3.28 11.88 -10.67
N THR A 128 -3.36 10.66 -10.14
CA THR A 128 -4.60 10.02 -9.71
C THR A 128 -5.07 10.46 -8.32
N ASP A 129 -4.29 11.28 -7.61
CA ASP A 129 -4.61 11.79 -6.28
C ASP A 129 -4.92 10.68 -5.24
N GLU A 130 -4.17 9.59 -5.29
CA GLU A 130 -4.39 8.44 -4.41
C GLU A 130 -3.68 8.58 -3.06
N VAL A 131 -4.38 8.20 -1.99
CA VAL A 131 -3.83 8.13 -0.62
C VAL A 131 -3.24 6.73 -0.39
N ILE A 132 -1.90 6.67 -0.36
CA ILE A 132 -1.16 5.41 -0.23
C ILE A 132 -0.52 5.33 1.15
N TYR A 133 -0.98 4.39 1.97
CA TYR A 133 -0.39 4.11 3.27
C TYR A 133 0.88 3.24 3.10
N THR A 134 2.05 3.86 3.12
CA THR A 134 3.36 3.17 3.00
C THR A 134 3.90 2.64 4.33
N GLY A 135 3.30 3.05 5.44
CA GLY A 135 3.65 2.59 6.78
C GLY A 135 3.05 3.51 7.85
N GLY A 136 2.48 2.88 8.88
CA GLY A 136 2.03 3.53 10.10
C GLY A 136 2.14 2.54 11.25
N SER A 137 2.21 3.00 12.49
CA SER A 137 2.09 2.13 13.65
C SER A 137 0.61 1.75 13.82
N GLY A 138 0.23 0.55 13.43
CA GLY A 138 -1.13 0.01 13.60
C GLY A 138 -1.47 -0.36 15.03
N GLN A 139 -0.78 0.23 16.00
CA GLN A 139 -1.28 0.28 17.36
C GLN A 139 -2.50 1.20 17.33
N SER A 140 -3.66 0.66 16.97
CA SER A 140 -4.91 1.15 17.50
C SER A 140 -4.85 0.90 19.01
N SER A 141 -4.17 1.81 19.73
CA SER A 141 -4.48 2.03 21.12
C SER A 141 -5.96 2.41 21.12
N ALA A 142 -6.81 1.44 21.45
CA ALA A 142 -8.17 1.75 21.87
C ALA A 142 -8.00 2.84 22.93
N PHE A 143 -8.52 4.02 22.64
CA PHE A 143 -8.64 5.08 23.63
C PHE A 143 -9.05 4.42 24.94
N VAL A 144 -8.25 4.60 25.99
CA VAL A 144 -8.62 4.20 27.33
C VAL A 144 -9.93 4.93 27.63
N GLN A 145 -11.04 4.22 27.54
CA GLN A 145 -12.34 4.74 27.88
C GLN A 145 -12.39 4.86 29.41
N GLY A 146 -12.10 6.06 29.90
CA GLY A 146 -12.48 6.59 31.22
C GLY A 146 -12.04 5.79 32.44
N MET A 147 -10.94 6.20 33.08
CA MET A 147 -10.86 6.14 34.53
C MET A 147 -11.30 7.49 35.09
N GLY A 148 -12.62 7.67 35.21
CA GLY A 148 -13.18 8.58 36.21
C GLY A 148 -13.16 7.84 37.53
N ILE A 149 -12.26 8.23 38.42
CA ILE A 149 -12.34 7.87 39.83
C ILE A 149 -13.31 8.86 40.49
N GLU A 150 -14.31 8.32 41.20
CA GLU A 150 -15.01 9.03 42.27
C GLU A 150 -14.05 9.39 43.41
#